data_AF-A0A420ELW5-F1
#
_entry.id   AF-A0A420ELW5-F1
#
_cell.length_a   1.000
_cell.length_b   1.000
_cell.length_c   1.000
_cell.angle_alpha   90.00
_cell.angle_beta   90.00
_cell.angle_gamma   90.00
#
_symmetry.space_group_name_H-M   'P 1'
#
loop_
_entity.id
_entity.type
_entity.pdbx_description
1 polymer ?
#
loop_
_entity_poly.entity_id
_entity_poly.type
_entity_poly.pdbx_seq_one_letter_code
_entity_poly.pdbx_strand_id
1 'polypeptide(L)'
;MKRSSVSRIKAKSKAELKKRRKRMGLRKRLAMDTDRDAPVSGLSPNPATNLMIADIATRAASRIFRRGVEKNLLRKHYTKAERQAILDERSLGETLTSVIVARIATKSLPGAMIVGGGLAAKALVDRSLSRRQARRRGDQQLLGKKTKR
;
A
#
# COMPACT_ATOMS: atom_id res chain seq x y z
N MET A 1 -13.59 -33.89 -59.61
CA MET A 1 -14.32 -32.86 -58.83
C MET A 1 -13.40 -31.68 -58.50
N LYS A 2 -13.41 -30.59 -59.30
CA LYS A 2 -12.52 -29.43 -59.11
C LYS A 2 -13.09 -28.52 -58.02
N ARG A 3 -12.37 -28.33 -56.91
CA ARG A 3 -12.75 -27.39 -55.84
C ARG A 3 -12.90 -25.98 -56.44
N SER A 4 -14.08 -25.37 -56.22
CA SER A 4 -14.47 -24.07 -56.77
C SER A 4 -13.46 -22.98 -56.40
N SER A 5 -13.26 -22.01 -57.28
CA SER A 5 -12.27 -20.92 -57.12
C SER A 5 -12.44 -20.18 -55.78
N VAL A 6 -13.67 -20.08 -55.29
CA VAL A 6 -14.05 -19.46 -54.01
C VAL A 6 -13.47 -20.22 -52.81
N SER A 7 -13.42 -21.56 -52.85
CA SER A 7 -12.89 -22.35 -51.73
C SER A 7 -11.37 -22.22 -51.60
N ARG A 8 -10.66 -22.00 -52.72
CA ARG A 8 -9.22 -21.75 -52.74
C ARG A 8 -8.86 -20.38 -52.16
N ILE A 9 -9.67 -19.35 -52.43
CA ILE A 9 -9.49 -18.00 -51.86
C ILE A 9 -9.66 -18.03 -50.34
N LYS A 10 -10.71 -18.70 -49.84
CA LYS A 10 -10.98 -18.82 -48.40
C LYS A 10 -9.86 -19.59 -47.66
N ALA A 11 -9.30 -20.62 -48.29
CA ALA A 11 -8.18 -21.38 -47.73
C ALA A 11 -6.89 -20.54 -47.65
N LYS A 12 -6.56 -19.77 -48.70
CA LYS A 12 -5.42 -18.86 -48.71
C LYS A 12 -5.54 -17.78 -47.63
N SER A 13 -6.73 -17.19 -47.46
CA SER A 13 -7.03 -16.21 -46.41
C SER A 13 -6.79 -16.75 -44.99
N LYS A 14 -7.27 -17.97 -44.70
CA LYS A 14 -7.05 -18.60 -43.39
C LYS A 14 -5.57 -18.90 -43.10
N ALA A 15 -4.81 -19.30 -44.11
CA ALA A 15 -3.37 -19.54 -43.97
C ALA A 15 -2.60 -18.24 -43.68
N GLU A 16 -2.93 -17.15 -44.36
CA GLU A 16 -2.39 -15.80 -44.11
C GLU A 16 -2.67 -15.33 -42.68
N LEU A 17 -3.92 -15.47 -42.22
CA LEU A 17 -4.32 -15.11 -40.85
C LEU A 17 -3.54 -15.90 -39.80
N LYS A 18 -3.31 -17.21 -40.01
CA LYS A 18 -2.51 -18.03 -39.10
C LYS A 18 -1.05 -17.58 -39.06
N LYS A 19 -0.48 -17.20 -40.22
CA LYS A 19 0.89 -16.67 -40.34
C LYS A 19 1.05 -15.33 -39.62
N ARG A 20 0.08 -14.43 -39.76
CA ARG A 20 0.01 -13.13 -39.05
C ARG A 20 -0.08 -13.29 -37.54
N ARG A 21 -0.94 -14.19 -37.04
CA ARG A 21 -1.04 -14.49 -35.59
C ARG A 21 0.27 -15.03 -35.02
N LYS A 22 0.95 -15.93 -35.74
CA LYS A 22 2.27 -16.45 -35.33
C LYS A 22 3.32 -15.34 -35.27
N ARG A 23 3.35 -14.44 -36.25
CA ARG A 23 4.24 -13.27 -36.27
C ARG A 23 3.95 -12.29 -35.13
N MET A 24 2.69 -12.00 -34.84
CA MET A 24 2.32 -11.16 -33.68
C MET A 24 2.76 -11.80 -32.36
N GLY A 25 2.59 -13.12 -32.21
CA GLY A 25 3.07 -13.85 -31.03
C GLY A 25 4.60 -13.75 -30.89
N LEU A 26 5.34 -13.84 -31.98
CA LEU A 26 6.80 -13.70 -31.98
C LEU A 26 7.24 -12.28 -31.61
N ARG A 27 6.59 -11.26 -32.19
CA ARG A 27 6.88 -9.84 -31.88
C ARG A 27 6.58 -9.51 -30.41
N LYS A 28 5.49 -10.06 -29.86
CA LYS A 28 5.15 -9.90 -28.45
C LYS A 28 6.18 -10.55 -27.52
N ARG A 29 6.73 -11.71 -27.90
CA ARG A 29 7.81 -12.36 -27.14
C ARG A 29 9.11 -11.57 -27.19
N LEU A 30 9.51 -11.12 -28.38
CA LEU A 30 10.70 -10.26 -28.55
C LEU A 30 10.58 -8.94 -27.76
N ALA A 31 9.38 -8.35 -27.71
CA ALA A 31 9.13 -7.15 -26.90
C ALA A 31 9.22 -7.42 -25.38
N MET A 32 8.85 -8.63 -24.92
CA MET A 32 9.03 -8.99 -23.50
C MET A 32 10.48 -9.32 -23.14
N ASP A 33 11.28 -9.79 -24.09
CA ASP A 33 12.71 -10.04 -23.85
C ASP A 33 13.49 -8.72 -23.74
N THR A 34 13.15 -7.71 -24.55
CA THR A 34 13.77 -6.37 -24.45
C THR A 34 13.52 -5.66 -23.11
N ASP A 35 12.42 -5.97 -22.41
CA ASP A 35 12.14 -5.43 -21.08
C ASP A 35 13.11 -5.97 -20.01
N ARG A 36 13.80 -7.10 -20.26
CA ARG A 36 14.76 -7.69 -19.31
C ARG A 36 16.13 -7.02 -19.31
N ASP A 37 16.48 -6.35 -20.41
CA ASP A 37 17.72 -5.59 -20.56
C ASP A 37 17.57 -4.11 -20.15
N ALA A 38 16.39 -3.73 -19.66
CA ALA A 38 16.14 -2.38 -19.18
C ALA A 38 17.05 -2.05 -17.97
N PRO A 39 17.67 -0.86 -17.94
CA PRO A 39 18.57 -0.46 -16.87
C PRO A 39 17.84 -0.52 -15.51
N VAL A 40 18.46 -1.25 -14.58
CA VAL A 40 17.86 -1.51 -13.28
C VAL A 40 17.72 -0.22 -12.50
N SER A 41 16.49 0.17 -12.18
CA SER A 41 16.21 1.40 -11.44
C SER A 41 16.57 1.20 -9.96
N GLY A 42 17.64 1.86 -9.50
CA GLY A 42 18.07 1.87 -8.10
C GLY A 42 19.45 2.50 -7.91
N LEU A 43 19.94 2.50 -6.67
CA LEU A 43 21.22 3.13 -6.28
C LEU A 43 22.45 2.41 -6.87
N SER A 44 22.29 1.14 -7.25
CA SER A 44 23.32 0.32 -7.88
C SER A 44 22.85 -0.20 -9.25
N PRO A 45 23.75 -0.37 -10.24
CA PRO A 45 23.42 -1.06 -11.49
C PRO A 45 23.06 -2.55 -11.28
N ASN A 46 23.37 -3.12 -10.11
CA ASN A 46 23.10 -4.52 -9.80
C ASN A 46 21.70 -4.68 -9.14
N PRO A 47 20.80 -5.50 -9.72
CA PRO A 47 19.46 -5.72 -9.17
C PRO A 47 19.47 -6.39 -7.80
N ALA A 48 20.39 -7.33 -7.54
CA ALA A 48 20.49 -8.00 -6.25
C ALA A 48 20.88 -7.01 -5.14
N THR A 49 21.82 -6.11 -5.45
CA THR A 49 22.25 -5.05 -4.52
C THR A 49 21.12 -4.05 -4.25
N ASN A 50 20.35 -3.65 -5.26
CA ASN A 50 19.20 -2.77 -5.08
C ASN A 50 18.13 -3.39 -4.16
N LEU A 51 17.87 -4.68 -4.30
CA LEU A 51 16.94 -5.40 -3.42
C LEU A 51 17.46 -5.45 -1.97
N MET A 52 18.76 -5.70 -1.78
CA MET A 52 19.37 -5.66 -0.45
C MET A 52 19.28 -4.28 0.18
N ILE A 53 19.63 -3.23 -0.56
CA ILE A 53 19.53 -1.84 -0.09
C ILE A 53 18.08 -1.50 0.26
N ALA A 54 17.13 -1.87 -0.60
CA ALA A 54 15.71 -1.64 -0.35
C ALA A 54 15.21 -2.37 0.90
N ASP A 55 15.61 -3.64 1.13
CA ASP A 55 15.20 -4.37 2.33
C ASP A 55 15.81 -3.76 3.60
N ILE A 56 17.09 -3.39 3.57
CA ILE A 56 17.78 -2.73 4.68
C ILE A 56 17.12 -1.38 4.98
N ALA A 57 16.94 -0.55 3.96
CA ALA A 57 16.31 0.76 4.09
C ALA A 57 14.90 0.64 4.67
N THR A 58 14.10 -0.31 4.16
CA THR A 58 12.74 -0.56 4.63
C THR A 58 12.73 -0.99 6.09
N ARG A 59 13.63 -1.88 6.52
CA ARG A 59 13.74 -2.32 7.92
C ARG A 59 14.19 -1.17 8.83
N ALA A 60 15.15 -0.38 8.41
CA ALA A 60 15.64 0.77 9.17
C ALA A 60 14.56 1.83 9.34
N ALA A 61 13.90 2.22 8.24
CA ALA A 61 12.79 3.16 8.25
C ALA A 61 11.65 2.69 9.15
N SER A 62 11.28 1.41 9.07
CA SER A 62 10.22 0.82 9.89
C SER A 62 10.52 0.93 11.40
N ARG A 63 11.76 0.65 11.81
CA ARG A 63 12.16 0.73 13.23
C ARG A 63 12.12 2.17 13.74
N ILE A 64 12.60 3.12 12.95
CA ILE A 64 12.61 4.55 13.32
C ILE A 64 11.18 5.08 13.41
N PHE A 65 10.36 4.76 12.41
CA PHE A 65 8.96 5.17 12.36
C PHE A 65 8.18 4.66 13.58
N ARG A 66 8.32 3.36 13.92
CA ARG A 66 7.68 2.75 15.09
C ARG A 66 8.04 3.48 16.38
N ARG A 67 9.34 3.69 16.64
CA ARG A 67 9.81 4.41 17.83
C ARG A 67 9.29 5.85 17.89
N GLY A 68 9.16 6.50 16.73
CA GLY A 68 8.60 7.85 16.62
C GLY A 68 7.11 7.90 16.98
N VAL A 69 6.32 6.97 16.46
CA VAL A 69 4.88 6.86 16.74
C VAL A 69 4.64 6.52 18.22
N GLU A 70 5.34 5.51 18.76
CA GLU A 70 5.23 5.10 20.17
C GLU A 70 5.53 6.28 21.12
N LYS A 71 6.65 6.97 20.90
CA LYS A 71 7.03 8.14 21.72
C LYS A 71 6.03 9.29 21.61
N ASN A 72 5.43 9.51 20.45
CA ASN A 72 4.47 10.59 20.22
C ASN A 72 3.12 10.30 20.89
N LEU A 73 2.60 9.08 20.71
CA LEU A 73 1.34 8.66 21.34
C LEU A 73 1.43 8.67 22.87
N LEU A 74 2.55 8.18 23.42
CA LEU A 74 2.78 8.13 24.86
C LEU A 74 3.17 9.50 25.45
N ARG A 75 3.50 10.51 24.63
CA ARG A 75 3.93 11.84 25.12
C ARG A 75 2.79 12.66 25.71
N LYS A 76 1.54 12.41 25.31
CA LYS A 76 0.39 13.23 25.71
C LYS A 76 -0.31 12.75 26.98
N HIS A 77 -0.11 11.50 27.36
CA HIS A 77 -0.92 10.84 28.40
C HIS A 77 -0.11 10.11 29.48
N TYR A 78 1.20 9.92 29.29
CA TYR A 78 2.03 9.13 30.20
C TYR A 78 3.34 9.84 30.54
N THR A 79 3.73 9.73 31.82
CA THR A 79 5.01 10.25 32.31
C THR A 79 6.19 9.47 31.70
N LYS A 80 7.41 10.00 31.83
CA LYS A 80 8.60 9.40 31.21
C LYS A 80 8.88 7.98 31.72
N ALA A 81 8.57 7.70 32.98
CA ALA A 81 8.76 6.38 33.61
C ALA A 81 7.72 5.36 33.13
N GLU A 82 6.43 5.71 33.13
CA GLU A 82 5.34 4.85 32.63
C GLU A 82 5.51 4.52 31.15
N ARG A 83 6.02 5.47 30.37
CA ARG A 83 6.33 5.27 28.95
C ARG A 83 7.37 4.16 28.74
N GLN A 84 8.38 4.10 29.59
CA GLN A 84 9.46 3.11 29.48
C GLN A 84 8.92 1.70 29.80
N ALA A 85 8.15 1.57 30.88
CA ALA A 85 7.52 0.30 31.26
C ALA A 85 6.56 -0.25 30.18
N ILE A 86 5.72 0.60 29.59
CA ILE A 86 4.79 0.19 28.51
C ILE A 86 5.54 -0.27 27.26
N LEU A 87 6.67 0.37 26.93
CA LEU A 87 7.49 0.00 25.77
C LEU A 87 8.17 -1.36 25.96
N ASP A 88 8.58 -1.66 27.19
CA ASP A 88 9.27 -2.90 27.51
C ASP A 88 8.30 -4.10 27.52
N GLU A 89 7.06 -3.93 28.00
CA GLU A 89 6.06 -5.00 28.14
C GLU A 89 5.31 -5.36 26.85
N ARG A 90 5.00 -4.39 25.97
CA ARG A 90 4.21 -4.64 24.74
C ARG A 90 4.96 -5.35 23.61
N SER A 91 6.25 -5.64 23.78
CA SER A 91 7.20 -5.59 22.66
C SER A 91 7.15 -6.72 21.63
N LEU A 92 6.51 -7.89 21.85
CA LEU A 92 6.74 -9.03 20.93
C LEU A 92 5.50 -9.67 20.28
N GLY A 93 4.45 -10.04 21.02
CA GLY A 93 3.36 -10.86 20.47
C GLY A 93 2.33 -10.10 19.63
N GLU A 94 1.73 -9.06 20.22
CA GLU A 94 0.55 -8.38 19.64
C GLU A 94 0.90 -7.44 18.47
N THR A 95 2.14 -6.95 18.43
CA THR A 95 2.59 -6.07 17.35
C THR A 95 2.95 -6.84 16.07
N LEU A 96 3.30 -8.12 16.18
CA LEU A 96 3.74 -8.90 15.02
C LEU A 96 2.59 -9.14 14.03
N THR A 97 1.39 -9.43 14.54
CA THR A 97 0.17 -9.67 13.73
C THR A 97 -0.26 -8.42 12.97
N SER A 98 -0.29 -7.26 13.61
CA SER A 98 -0.69 -6.00 12.98
C SER A 98 0.31 -5.53 11.92
N VAL A 99 1.62 -5.72 12.14
CA VAL A 99 2.67 -5.39 11.18
C VAL A 99 2.60 -6.29 9.94
N ILE A 100 2.28 -7.57 10.09
CA ILE A 100 2.14 -8.49 8.95
C ILE A 100 0.96 -8.10 8.08
N VAL A 101 -0.20 -7.81 8.67
CA VAL A 101 -1.39 -7.36 7.93
C VAL A 101 -1.12 -6.03 7.22
N ALA A 102 -0.49 -5.08 7.90
CA ALA A 102 -0.10 -3.81 7.29
C ALA A 102 0.87 -4.00 6.12
N ARG A 103 1.91 -4.84 6.26
CA ARG A 103 2.86 -5.15 5.18
C ARG A 103 2.20 -5.80 3.97
N ILE A 104 1.24 -6.69 4.18
CA ILE A 104 0.49 -7.31 3.08
C ILE A 104 -0.32 -6.24 2.34
N ALA A 105 -0.97 -5.33 3.07
CA ALA A 105 -1.76 -4.26 2.48
C ALA A 105 -0.93 -3.17 1.78
N THR A 106 0.31 -2.92 2.23
CA THR A 106 1.21 -1.90 1.66
C THR A 106 2.21 -2.43 0.65
N LYS A 107 2.14 -3.71 0.25
CA LYS A 107 3.07 -4.30 -0.73
C LYS A 107 2.97 -3.64 -2.13
N SER A 108 1.94 -2.83 -2.37
CA SER A 108 1.74 -2.09 -3.61
C SER A 108 1.40 -0.61 -3.34
N LEU A 109 1.85 0.30 -4.23
CA LEU A 109 1.52 1.73 -4.17
C LEU A 109 0.01 2.01 -4.10
N PRO A 110 -0.85 1.33 -4.89
CA PRO A 110 -2.30 1.49 -4.78
C PRO A 110 -2.86 1.03 -3.43
N GLY A 111 -2.36 -0.07 -2.87
CA GLY A 111 -2.79 -0.57 -1.56
C GLY A 111 -2.39 0.36 -0.42
N ALA A 112 -1.17 0.91 -0.49
CA ALA A 112 -0.69 1.92 0.46
C ALA A 112 -1.52 3.21 0.39
N MET A 113 -1.93 3.65 -0.81
CA MET A 113 -2.82 4.81 -0.99
C MET A 113 -4.20 4.58 -0.37
N ILE A 114 -4.80 3.42 -0.60
CA ILE A 114 -6.13 3.09 -0.07
C ILE A 114 -6.09 2.99 1.46
N VAL A 115 -5.16 2.21 2.02
CA VAL A 115 -5.08 2.00 3.46
C VAL A 115 -4.59 3.26 4.17
N GLY A 116 -3.53 3.89 3.65
CA GLY A 116 -3.02 5.15 4.17
C GLY A 116 -4.06 6.28 4.09
N GLY A 117 -4.74 6.40 2.96
CA GLY A 117 -5.82 7.36 2.73
C GLY A 117 -7.02 7.12 3.63
N GLY A 118 -7.48 5.88 3.79
CA GLY A 118 -8.59 5.53 4.67
C GLY A 118 -8.30 5.81 6.15
N LEU A 119 -7.10 5.47 6.61
CA LEU A 119 -6.66 5.77 7.98
C LEU A 119 -6.51 7.29 8.20
N ALA A 120 -5.93 8.01 7.25
CA ALA A 120 -5.80 9.47 7.32
C ALA A 120 -7.17 10.15 7.33
N ALA A 121 -8.08 9.74 6.45
CA ALA A 121 -9.45 10.23 6.41
C ALA A 121 -10.16 9.96 7.75
N LYS A 122 -10.04 8.74 8.31
CA LYS A 122 -10.64 8.42 9.60
C LYS A 122 -10.08 9.26 10.75
N ALA A 123 -8.76 9.49 10.78
CA ALA A 123 -8.15 10.34 11.80
C ALA A 123 -8.67 11.79 11.75
N LEU A 124 -8.88 12.34 10.55
CA LEU A 124 -9.47 13.67 10.38
C LEU A 124 -10.94 13.70 10.82
N VAL A 125 -11.72 12.67 10.47
CA VAL A 125 -13.12 12.54 10.90
C VAL A 125 -13.23 12.43 12.41
N ASP A 126 -12.47 11.57 13.07
CA ASP A 126 -12.50 11.38 14.53
C ASP A 126 -12.11 12.67 15.27
N ARG A 127 -11.18 13.45 14.71
CA ARG A 127 -10.82 14.78 15.26
C ARG A 127 -11.94 15.81 15.08
N SER A 128 -12.66 15.76 13.96
CA SER A 128 -13.80 16.64 13.71
C SER A 128 -14.99 16.32 14.63
N LEU A 129 -15.25 15.03 14.86
CA LEU A 129 -16.31 14.55 15.74
C LEU A 129 -15.97 14.80 17.21
N SER A 130 -14.72 14.64 17.63
CA SER A 130 -14.30 14.98 19.01
C SER A 130 -14.57 16.45 19.35
N ARG A 131 -14.34 17.38 18.39
CA ARG A 131 -14.70 18.80 18.57
C ARG A 131 -16.20 19.01 18.70
N ARG A 132 -17.00 18.28 17.91
CA ARG A 132 -18.47 18.35 17.98
C ARG A 132 -19.00 17.78 19.30
N GLN A 133 -18.44 16.69 19.78
CA GLN A 133 -18.79 16.11 21.09
C GLN A 133 -18.38 17.03 22.24
N ALA A 134 -17.23 17.69 22.17
CA ALA A 134 -16.83 18.70 23.14
C ALA A 134 -17.79 19.90 23.17
N ARG A 135 -18.24 20.38 22.00
CA ARG A 135 -19.28 21.42 21.90
C ARG A 135 -20.60 20.97 22.50
N ARG A 136 -21.09 19.77 22.16
CA ARG A 136 -22.32 19.20 22.73
C ARG A 136 -22.25 19.06 24.26
N ARG A 137 -21.09 18.69 24.81
CA ARG A 137 -20.86 18.66 26.27
C ARG A 137 -20.91 20.06 26.88
N GLY A 138 -20.36 21.06 26.20
CA GLY A 138 -20.49 22.47 26.59
C GLY A 138 -21.93 22.96 26.54
N ASP A 139 -22.66 22.65 25.47
CA ASP A 139 -24.06 23.04 25.31
C ASP A 139 -24.95 22.39 26.38
N GLN A 140 -24.73 21.12 26.71
CA GLN A 140 -25.43 20.44 27.81
C GLN A 140 -25.10 21.04 29.18
N GLN A 141 -23.86 21.50 29.40
CA GLN A 141 -23.49 22.20 30.64
C GLN A 141 -24.14 23.59 30.74
N LEU A 142 -24.33 24.28 29.62
CA LEU A 142 -24.99 25.59 29.56
C LEU A 142 -26.53 25.46 29.71
N LEU A 143 -27.12 24.43 29.11
CA LEU A 143 -28.55 24.12 29.22
C LEU A 143 -28.90 23.59 30.62
N GLY A 144 -28.09 22.70 31.20
CA GLY A 144 -28.30 22.19 32.56
C GLY A 144 -28.12 23.25 33.67
N LYS A 145 -27.37 24.33 33.40
CA LYS A 145 -27.28 25.50 34.30
C LYS A 145 -28.52 26.39 34.25
N LYS A 146 -29.29 26.39 33.15
CA LYS A 146 -30.51 27.21 33.02
C LYS A 146 -31.72 26.63 33.75
N THR A 147 -31.76 25.32 34.00
CA THR A 147 -32.90 24.63 34.64
C THR A 147 -32.84 24.60 36.18
N LYS A 148 -31.87 25.28 36.80
CA LYS A 148 -31.66 25.33 38.26
C LYS A 148 -31.91 26.71 38.91
N ARG A 149 -32.69 27.58 38.25
CA ARG A 149 -33.17 28.83 38.85
C ARG A 149 -34.63 28.69 39.26
#